data_AF-A0A1M5GH37-F1
#
_entry.id   AF-A0A1M5GH37-F1
#
_cell.length_a   1.000
_cell.length_b   1.000
_cell.length_c   1.000
_cell.angle_alpha   90.00
_cell.angle_beta   90.00
_cell.angle_gamma   90.00
#
_symmetry.space_group_name_H-M   'P 1'
#
loop_
_entity.id
_entity.type
_entity.pdbx_description
1 polymer ?
#
loop_
_entity_poly.entity_id
_entity_poly.type
_entity_poly.pdbx_seq_one_letter_code
_entity_poly.pdbx_strand_id
1 'polypeptide(L)'
;MSAAPHDPLGPFTVEDWLRLDPRPGGSRIELIFGKFCVSPPPAMHHQYVGDVLRTVLTNALRRAGRTDLHAVTAIGVELSTEQRNAFVPGIAVIDTKPVGGSLRPENPLLAVEIWSPGNRRREREDKRLATPKRACPTSGRCTRTESRKRRPLSPTVWSAADTSRTPRPIREPA
;
A
#
# COMPACT_ATOMS: atom_id res chain seq x y z
N MET A 1 -26.04 -3.79 -33.49
CA MET A 1 -24.80 -3.92 -32.71
C MET A 1 -25.20 -3.98 -31.25
N SER A 2 -25.13 -5.17 -30.61
CA SER A 2 -25.47 -5.30 -29.19
C SER A 2 -24.29 -4.80 -28.36
N ALA A 3 -24.53 -3.83 -27.48
CA ALA A 3 -23.53 -3.41 -26.51
C ALA A 3 -23.13 -4.64 -25.68
N ALA A 4 -21.83 -4.93 -25.61
CA ALA A 4 -21.31 -5.89 -24.64
C ALA A 4 -21.77 -5.43 -23.23
N PRO A 5 -22.14 -6.34 -22.33
CA PRO A 5 -22.55 -5.95 -20.99
C PRO A 5 -21.40 -5.14 -20.36
N HIS A 6 -21.68 -3.88 -20.02
CA HIS A 6 -20.77 -3.07 -19.23
C HIS A 6 -20.60 -3.78 -17.89
N ASP A 7 -19.43 -4.40 -17.69
CA ASP A 7 -19.07 -4.93 -16.37
C ASP A 7 -19.10 -3.76 -15.37
N PRO A 8 -19.88 -3.85 -14.28
CA PRO A 8 -20.07 -2.75 -13.33
C PRO A 8 -18.77 -2.32 -12.65
N LEU A 9 -17.76 -3.19 -12.58
CA LEU A 9 -16.44 -2.82 -12.07
C LEU A 9 -15.73 -1.98 -13.14
N GLY A 10 -15.48 -2.57 -14.30
CA GLY A 10 -14.76 -1.92 -15.39
C GLY A 10 -14.13 -2.95 -16.32
N PRO A 11 -13.55 -2.55 -17.45
CA PRO A 11 -13.14 -3.50 -18.48
C PRO A 11 -11.87 -4.29 -18.17
N PHE A 12 -11.04 -3.84 -17.22
CA PHE A 12 -9.71 -4.43 -17.00
C PHE A 12 -9.67 -5.40 -15.82
N THR A 13 -8.87 -6.45 -15.96
CA THR A 13 -8.63 -7.49 -14.95
C THR A 13 -7.26 -7.32 -14.26
N VAL A 14 -7.00 -8.11 -13.21
CA VAL A 14 -5.68 -8.18 -12.58
C VAL A 14 -4.65 -8.75 -13.56
N GLU A 15 -5.05 -9.71 -14.39
CA GLU A 15 -4.21 -10.29 -15.43
C GLU A 15 -3.83 -9.24 -16.48
N ASP A 16 -4.73 -8.34 -16.84
CA ASP A 16 -4.41 -7.22 -17.72
C ASP A 16 -3.41 -6.27 -17.08
N TRP A 17 -3.56 -6.00 -15.78
CA TRP A 17 -2.64 -5.16 -15.02
C TRP A 17 -1.22 -5.77 -14.95
N LEU A 18 -1.10 -7.09 -14.75
CA LEU A 18 0.17 -7.81 -14.71
C LEU A 18 0.91 -7.84 -16.06
N ARG A 19 0.18 -7.69 -17.17
CA ARG A 19 0.74 -7.62 -18.53
C ARG A 19 1.19 -6.21 -18.94
N LEU A 20 0.99 -5.21 -18.09
CA LEU A 20 1.41 -3.85 -18.40
C LEU A 20 2.92 -3.74 -18.42
N ASP A 21 3.45 -3.19 -19.50
CA ASP A 21 4.85 -2.81 -19.56
C ASP A 21 5.13 -1.66 -18.57
N PRO A 22 6.34 -1.61 -17.97
CA PRO A 22 6.77 -0.46 -17.20
C PRO A 22 6.65 0.83 -18.02
N ARG A 23 5.96 1.84 -17.50
CA ARG A 23 5.77 3.08 -18.24
C ARG A 23 7.05 3.91 -18.31
N PRO A 24 7.33 4.55 -19.46
CA PRO A 24 8.33 5.59 -19.55
C PRO A 24 8.06 6.70 -18.53
N GLY A 25 9.10 7.13 -17.82
CA GLY A 25 9.00 8.22 -16.84
C GLY A 25 8.58 7.82 -15.43
N GLY A 26 8.37 6.52 -15.13
CA GLY A 26 8.21 6.04 -13.75
C GLY A 26 6.82 6.25 -13.13
N SER A 27 5.81 6.54 -13.97
CA SER A 27 4.41 6.62 -13.52
C SER A 27 3.94 5.27 -12.99
N ARG A 28 3.18 5.31 -11.90
CA ARG A 28 2.61 4.13 -11.26
C ARG A 28 1.22 3.86 -11.81
N ILE A 29 0.92 2.60 -12.11
CA ILE A 29 -0.42 2.18 -12.54
C ILE A 29 -0.98 1.25 -11.48
N GLU A 30 -2.18 1.56 -11.02
CA GLU A 30 -2.95 0.73 -10.09
C GLU A 30 -4.27 0.35 -10.76
N LEU A 31 -4.82 -0.79 -10.40
CA LEU A 31 -6.14 -1.23 -10.82
C LEU A 31 -7.10 -1.03 -9.65
N ILE A 32 -8.13 -0.20 -9.83
CA ILE A 32 -9.16 0.06 -8.83
C ILE A 32 -10.52 -0.20 -9.47
N PHE A 33 -11.24 -1.20 -8.97
CA PHE A 33 -12.51 -1.67 -9.50
C PHE A 33 -12.47 -1.79 -11.03
N GLY A 34 -11.50 -2.51 -11.59
CA GLY A 34 -11.41 -2.76 -13.02
C GLY A 34 -11.05 -1.54 -13.90
N LYS A 35 -10.54 -0.45 -13.30
CA LYS A 35 -10.08 0.76 -13.98
C LYS A 35 -8.61 1.02 -13.68
N PHE A 36 -7.83 1.33 -14.71
CA PHE A 36 -6.44 1.77 -14.52
C PHE A 36 -6.40 3.21 -13.99
N CYS A 37 -5.80 3.36 -12.82
CA CYS A 37 -5.50 4.63 -12.20
C CYS A 37 -4.00 4.89 -12.36
N VAL A 38 -3.66 5.95 -13.10
CA VAL A 38 -2.27 6.35 -13.34
C VAL A 38 -1.93 7.50 -12.41
N SER A 39 -0.91 7.30 -11.58
CA SER A 39 -0.33 8.33 -10.73
C SER A 39 1.05 8.71 -11.27
N PRO A 40 1.41 10.00 -11.25
CA PRO A 40 2.76 10.44 -11.62
C PRO A 40 3.79 9.84 -10.65
N PRO A 41 5.08 9.91 -10.99
CA PRO A 41 6.15 9.56 -10.06
C PRO A 41 5.99 10.27 -8.70
N PRO A 42 6.34 9.62 -7.58
CA PRO A 42 6.23 10.23 -6.27
C PRO A 42 7.14 11.46 -6.17
N ALA A 43 6.64 12.51 -5.51
CA ALA A 43 7.45 13.68 -5.19
C ALA A 43 8.58 13.32 -4.19
N MET A 44 9.66 14.11 -4.19
CA MET A 44 10.85 13.84 -3.35
C MET A 44 10.53 13.60 -1.87
N HIS A 45 9.66 14.42 -1.27
CA HIS A 45 9.28 14.26 0.14
C HIS A 45 8.55 12.93 0.41
N HIS A 46 7.76 12.45 -0.55
CA HIS A 46 7.05 11.18 -0.42
C HIS A 46 8.04 10.01 -0.46
N GLN A 47 9.01 10.06 -1.39
CA GLN A 47 10.06 9.05 -1.46
C GLN A 47 10.93 9.05 -0.21
N TYR A 48 11.34 10.23 0.28
CA TYR A 48 12.13 10.36 1.51
C TYR A 48 11.43 9.72 2.72
N VAL A 49 10.14 9.99 2.91
CA VAL A 49 9.36 9.36 3.98
C VAL A 49 9.30 7.84 3.81
N GLY A 50 9.15 7.35 2.58
CA GLY A 50 9.19 5.92 2.25
C GLY A 50 10.51 5.28 2.65
N ASP A 51 11.64 5.90 2.30
CA ASP A 51 12.97 5.37 2.60
C ASP A 51 13.26 5.33 4.10
N VAL A 52 12.91 6.40 4.82
CA VAL A 52 13.03 6.47 6.28
C VAL A 52 12.18 5.39 6.95
N LEU A 53 10.91 5.26 6.55
CA LEU A 53 10.00 4.30 7.16
C LEU A 53 10.43 2.85 6.86
N ARG A 54 10.87 2.55 5.64
CA ARG A 54 11.42 1.24 5.28
C ARG A 54 12.65 0.90 6.13
N THR A 55 13.53 1.88 6.35
CA THR A 55 14.72 1.72 7.18
C THR A 55 14.36 1.42 8.64
N VAL A 56 13.42 2.17 9.21
CA VAL A 56 12.91 1.96 10.57
C VAL A 56 12.31 0.56 10.72
N LEU A 57 11.47 0.14 9.77
CA LEU A 57 10.85 -1.19 9.75
C LEU A 57 11.91 -2.30 9.65
N THR A 58 12.84 -2.19 8.70
CA THR A 58 13.94 -3.15 8.52
C THR A 58 14.75 -3.32 9.80
N ASN A 59 15.11 -2.20 10.45
CA ASN A 59 15.85 -2.23 11.71
C ASN A 59 15.03 -2.82 12.86
N ALA A 60 13.72 -2.57 12.90
CA ALA A 60 12.84 -3.16 13.90
C ALA A 60 12.71 -4.68 13.73
N LEU A 61 12.57 -5.17 12.50
CA LEU A 61 12.52 -6.61 12.18
C LEU A 61 13.82 -7.30 12.62
N ARG A 62 14.98 -6.72 12.28
CA ARG A 62 16.29 -7.22 12.69
C ARG A 62 16.45 -7.29 14.21
N ARG A 63 16.09 -6.23 14.93
CA ARG A 63 16.12 -6.21 16.41
C ARG A 63 15.19 -7.23 17.04
N ALA A 64 14.10 -7.59 16.36
CA ALA A 64 13.18 -8.63 16.79
C ALA A 64 13.63 -10.05 16.38
N GLY A 65 14.79 -10.21 15.73
CA GLY A 65 15.28 -11.50 15.24
C GLY A 65 14.49 -12.06 14.05
N ARG A 66 13.64 -11.26 13.39
CA ARG A 66 12.83 -11.67 12.24
C ARG A 66 13.64 -11.56 10.95
N THR A 67 14.34 -12.64 10.61
CA THR A 67 15.13 -12.77 9.38
C THR A 67 14.31 -13.30 8.20
N ASP A 68 13.11 -13.80 8.49
CA ASP A 68 12.09 -14.29 7.56
C ASP A 68 11.18 -13.19 7.00
N LEU A 69 11.26 -11.96 7.55
CA LEU A 69 10.44 -10.83 7.14
C LEU A 69 11.25 -9.77 6.38
N HIS A 70 10.63 -9.18 5.36
CA HIS A 70 11.26 -8.20 4.50
C HIS A 70 10.38 -6.97 4.32
N ALA A 71 10.95 -5.78 4.55
CA ALA A 71 10.29 -4.51 4.23
C ALA A 71 10.72 -4.04 2.83
N VAL A 72 9.75 -3.92 1.93
CA VAL A 72 9.94 -3.54 0.52
C VAL A 72 9.11 -2.31 0.16
N THR A 73 9.51 -1.58 -0.87
CA THR A 73 8.85 -0.34 -1.31
C THR A 73 8.31 -0.49 -2.72
N ALA A 74 7.21 0.21 -3.03
CA ALA A 74 6.69 0.37 -4.38
C ALA A 74 6.52 -0.95 -5.17
N ILE A 75 6.09 -2.01 -4.48
CA ILE A 75 5.86 -3.33 -5.06
C ILE A 75 4.38 -3.51 -5.43
N GLY A 76 4.11 -4.19 -6.53
CA GLY A 76 2.77 -4.56 -6.93
C GLY A 76 2.11 -5.57 -5.98
N VAL A 77 0.85 -5.34 -5.61
CA VAL A 77 0.04 -6.24 -4.78
C VAL A 77 -1.30 -6.47 -5.45
N GLU A 78 -1.55 -7.71 -5.82
CA GLU A 78 -2.84 -8.20 -6.29
C GLU A 78 -3.76 -8.29 -5.07
N LEU A 79 -4.75 -7.42 -4.94
CA LEU A 79 -5.60 -7.37 -3.74
C LEU A 79 -6.83 -8.24 -3.85
N SER A 80 -7.45 -8.26 -5.03
CA SER A 80 -8.62 -9.07 -5.32
C SER A 80 -8.79 -9.21 -6.82
N THR A 81 -8.75 -10.44 -7.31
CA THR A 81 -9.12 -10.76 -8.69
C THR A 81 -10.61 -10.53 -8.91
N GLU A 82 -11.47 -10.96 -7.98
CA GLU A 82 -12.92 -10.79 -8.04
C GLU A 82 -13.36 -9.32 -8.09
N GLN A 83 -12.78 -8.47 -7.24
CA GLN A 83 -13.09 -7.04 -7.22
C GLN A 83 -12.21 -6.22 -8.18
N ARG A 84 -11.31 -6.89 -8.91
CA ARG A 84 -10.38 -6.28 -9.88
C ARG A 84 -9.60 -5.13 -9.26
N ASN A 85 -8.90 -5.43 -8.16
CA ASN A 85 -8.09 -4.50 -7.40
C ASN A 85 -6.63 -4.98 -7.35
N ALA A 86 -5.70 -4.14 -7.78
CA ALA A 86 -4.26 -4.38 -7.65
C ALA A 86 -3.54 -3.04 -7.43
N PHE A 87 -2.83 -2.89 -6.31
CA PHE A 87 -2.24 -1.61 -5.88
C PHE A 87 -0.73 -1.69 -5.86
N VAL A 88 -0.09 -0.53 -5.74
CA VAL A 88 1.35 -0.42 -5.53
C VAL A 88 1.56 0.42 -4.27
N PRO A 89 1.48 -0.19 -3.07
CA PRO A 89 1.66 0.53 -1.81
C PRO A 89 3.05 1.16 -1.70
N GLY A 90 3.13 2.25 -0.93
CA GLY A 90 4.41 2.88 -0.61
C GLY A 90 5.40 1.90 0.03
N ILE A 91 4.94 1.09 0.99
CA ILE A 91 5.72 0.04 1.66
C ILE A 91 4.88 -1.21 1.89
N ALA A 92 5.48 -2.39 1.79
CA ALA A 92 4.93 -3.65 2.28
C ALA A 92 5.92 -4.38 3.20
N VAL A 93 5.42 -5.14 4.17
CA VAL A 93 6.20 -6.15 4.89
C VAL A 93 5.68 -7.52 4.47
N ILE A 94 6.57 -8.37 4.00
CA ILE A 94 6.28 -9.71 3.48
C ILE A 94 7.06 -10.77 4.25
N ASP A 95 6.57 -12.00 4.24
CA ASP A 95 7.23 -13.20 4.79
C ASP A 95 7.82 -14.12 3.71
N THR A 96 7.85 -13.63 2.47
CA THR A 96 8.43 -14.30 1.31
C THR A 96 9.67 -13.56 0.85
N LYS A 97 10.64 -14.28 0.27
CA LYS A 97 11.80 -13.62 -0.33
C LYS A 97 11.33 -12.69 -1.44
N PRO A 98 11.85 -11.44 -1.52
CA PRO A 98 11.41 -10.43 -2.48
C PRO A 98 11.97 -10.73 -3.89
N VAL A 99 11.43 -11.75 -4.54
CA VAL A 99 11.81 -12.19 -5.89
C VAL A 99 10.54 -12.17 -6.76
N GLY A 100 10.64 -11.60 -7.97
CA GLY A 100 9.52 -11.50 -8.91
C GLY A 100 9.00 -10.07 -9.10
N GLY A 101 7.81 -9.94 -9.71
CA GLY A 101 7.22 -8.65 -10.11
C GLY A 101 6.02 -8.17 -9.29
N SER A 102 5.23 -9.09 -8.72
CA SER A 102 4.03 -8.77 -7.92
C SER A 102 3.88 -9.73 -6.74
N LEU A 103 3.03 -9.34 -5.78
CA LEU A 103 2.66 -10.11 -4.62
C LEU A 103 1.19 -10.54 -4.71
N ARG A 104 0.91 -11.79 -4.32
CA ARG A 104 -0.45 -12.28 -4.12
C ARG A 104 -1.09 -11.64 -2.87
N PRO A 105 -2.43 -11.63 -2.75
CA PRO A 105 -3.13 -10.97 -1.63
C PRO A 105 -2.76 -11.46 -0.23
N GLU A 106 -2.19 -12.65 -0.10
CA GLU A 106 -1.78 -13.31 1.14
C GLU A 106 -0.33 -13.03 1.55
N ASN A 107 0.52 -12.58 0.63
CA ASN A 107 1.94 -12.36 0.89
C ASN A 107 2.25 -11.14 1.80
N PRO A 108 1.58 -9.97 1.65
CA PRO A 108 1.86 -8.84 2.52
C PRO A 108 1.19 -8.99 3.89
N LEU A 109 2.01 -9.03 4.94
CA LEU A 109 1.58 -8.98 6.34
C LEU A 109 1.21 -7.56 6.80
N LEU A 110 1.76 -6.55 6.12
CA LEU A 110 1.51 -5.12 6.34
C LEU A 110 1.66 -4.42 5.00
N ALA A 111 0.72 -3.53 4.69
CA ALA A 111 0.85 -2.59 3.59
C ALA A 111 0.61 -1.17 4.13
N VAL A 112 1.51 -0.26 3.77
CA VAL A 112 1.50 1.13 4.22
C VAL A 112 1.41 2.04 3.02
N GLU A 113 0.38 2.89 3.05
CA GLU A 113 0.23 3.96 2.07
C GLU A 113 0.71 5.28 2.68
N ILE A 114 1.57 5.97 1.94
CA ILE A 114 2.09 7.28 2.30
C ILE A 114 1.22 8.31 1.57
N TRP A 115 0.58 9.21 2.31
CA TRP A 115 -0.26 10.24 1.72
C TRP A 115 0.47 11.58 1.78
N SER A 116 0.56 12.24 0.63
CA SER A 116 1.05 13.61 0.52
C SER A 116 -0.09 14.58 0.20
N PRO A 117 0.13 15.90 0.38
CA PRO A 117 -0.84 16.91 -0.05
C PRO A 117 -1.23 16.81 -1.53
N GLY A 118 -0.38 16.22 -2.37
CA GLY A 118 -0.65 16.00 -3.79
C GLY A 118 -1.64 14.86 -4.08
N ASN A 119 -1.91 13.96 -3.13
CA ASN A 119 -2.89 12.90 -3.31
C ASN A 119 -4.32 13.44 -3.25
N ARG A 120 -5.11 13.16 -4.28
CA ARG A 120 -6.49 13.63 -4.34
C ARG A 120 -7.31 12.93 -3.25
N ARG A 121 -8.26 13.66 -2.64
CA ARG A 121 -9.20 13.07 -1.66
C ARG A 121 -9.89 11.83 -2.23
N ARG A 122 -10.37 11.92 -3.48
CA ARG A 122 -11.03 10.81 -4.17
C ARG A 122 -10.14 9.56 -4.29
N GLU A 123 -8.87 9.74 -4.67
CA GLU A 123 -7.90 8.62 -4.72
C GLU A 123 -7.77 7.91 -3.37
N ARG A 124 -7.71 8.69 -2.27
CA ARG A 124 -7.64 8.16 -0.90
C ARG A 124 -8.89 7.37 -0.52
N GLU A 125 -10.06 7.86 -0.90
CA GLU A 125 -11.35 7.22 -0.62
C GLU A 125 -11.52 5.95 -1.46
N ASP A 126 -11.25 6.01 -2.76
CA ASP A 126 -11.33 4.88 -3.69
C ASP A 126 -10.42 3.72 -3.23
N LYS A 127 -9.16 4.01 -2.90
CA LYS A 127 -8.22 3.00 -2.37
C LYS A 127 -8.70 2.40 -1.05
N ARG A 128 -9.20 3.22 -0.11
CA ARG A 128 -9.74 2.75 1.17
C ARG A 128 -10.96 1.83 1.00
N LEU A 129 -11.81 2.12 0.02
CA LEU A 129 -12.99 1.30 -0.28
C LEU A 129 -12.61 -0.02 -0.94
N ALA A 130 -11.61 -0.01 -1.83
CA ALA A 130 -11.16 -1.20 -2.56
C ALA A 130 -10.23 -2.11 -1.75
N THR A 131 -9.59 -1.61 -0.68
CA THR A 131 -8.84 -2.47 0.25
C THR A 131 -9.81 -3.40 1.01
N PRO A 132 -9.67 -4.73 0.88
CA PRO A 132 -10.52 -5.65 1.59
C PRO A 132 -10.33 -5.52 3.11
N LYS A 133 -11.44 -5.41 3.84
CA LYS A 133 -11.43 -5.53 5.29
C LYS A 133 -11.18 -7.00 5.64
N ARG A 134 -9.95 -7.40 5.92
CA ARG A 134 -9.72 -8.73 6.51
C ARG A 134 -10.31 -8.75 7.93
N ALA A 135 -11.14 -9.75 8.22
CA ALA A 135 -11.67 -9.98 9.55
C ALA A 135 -10.52 -10.35 10.50
N CYS A 136 -10.48 -9.69 11.65
CA CYS A 136 -9.59 -10.01 12.75
C CYS A 136 -9.97 -11.41 13.29
N PRO A 137 -9.04 -12.39 13.40
CA PRO A 137 -9.31 -13.62 14.13
C PRO A 137 -9.52 -13.26 15.61
N THR A 138 -10.76 -13.42 16.06
CA THR A 138 -11.28 -13.45 17.44
C THR A 138 -10.37 -12.99 18.59
N SER A 139 -10.90 -12.03 19.37
CA SER A 139 -10.43 -11.48 20.66
C SER A 139 -9.62 -10.17 20.66
N GLY A 140 -9.69 -9.37 19.59
CA GLY A 140 -9.17 -8.00 19.60
C GLY A 140 -10.09 -7.05 18.83
N ARG A 141 -10.54 -5.97 19.48
CA ARG A 141 -11.31 -4.89 18.86
C ARG A 141 -10.54 -4.34 17.64
N CYS A 142 -11.09 -4.52 16.45
CA CYS A 142 -10.52 -4.00 15.20
C CYS A 142 -10.77 -2.49 15.11
N THR A 143 -9.85 -1.66 15.59
CA THR A 143 -9.92 -0.21 15.45
C THR A 143 -9.13 0.25 14.23
N ARG A 144 -9.74 1.15 13.45
CA ARG A 144 -9.03 2.11 12.60
C ARG A 144 -8.00 2.81 13.48
N THR A 145 -6.73 2.42 13.39
CA THR A 145 -5.68 3.00 14.23
C THR A 145 -5.28 4.36 13.69
N GLU A 146 -5.93 5.41 14.19
CA GLU A 146 -5.18 6.59 14.61
C GLU A 146 -4.42 6.20 15.89
N SER A 147 -3.12 6.48 15.91
CA SER A 147 -2.15 6.01 16.89
C SER A 147 -2.61 6.09 18.36
N ARG A 148 -2.80 4.93 19.01
CA ARG A 148 -2.58 4.75 20.46
C ARG A 148 -2.10 3.33 20.81
N LYS A 149 -1.10 3.28 21.69
CA LYS A 149 -0.27 2.15 22.16
C LYS A 149 -1.01 0.83 22.48
N ARG A 150 -0.50 -0.33 22.00
CA ARG A 150 -0.08 -1.58 22.73
C ARG A 150 0.15 -2.79 21.75
N ARG A 151 1.03 -3.73 22.12
CA ARG A 151 1.52 -4.98 21.41
C ARG A 151 0.51 -6.17 21.49
N PRO A 152 0.73 -7.34 20.82
CA PRO A 152 1.57 -7.70 19.66
C PRO A 152 0.73 -7.97 18.38
N LEU A 153 1.41 -8.08 17.23
CA LEU A 153 0.82 -8.07 15.89
C LEU A 153 0.24 -9.44 15.47
N SER A 154 -1.08 -9.48 15.21
CA SER A 154 -1.72 -10.40 14.24
C SER A 154 -1.78 -9.73 12.87
N PRO A 155 -1.76 -10.50 11.76
CA PRO A 155 -1.30 -10.01 10.47
C PRO A 155 -2.38 -9.20 9.75
N THR A 156 -1.94 -8.23 8.96
CA THR A 156 -2.72 -7.27 8.18
C THR A 156 -3.17 -6.04 8.96
N VAL A 157 -2.24 -5.11 9.15
CA VAL A 157 -2.59 -3.71 9.42
C VAL A 157 -2.44 -2.94 8.10
N TRP A 158 -3.47 -2.20 7.71
CA TRP A 158 -3.37 -1.20 6.65
C TRP A 158 -3.23 0.16 7.33
N SER A 159 -2.04 0.74 7.29
CA SER A 159 -1.75 2.01 7.98
C SER A 159 -1.49 3.12 6.97
N ALA A 160 -1.97 4.32 7.29
CA ALA A 160 -1.80 5.54 6.49
C ALA A 160 -0.82 6.46 7.22
N ALA A 161 0.30 6.82 6.58
CA ALA A 161 1.19 7.87 7.07
C ALA A 161 0.86 9.18 6.34
N ASP A 162 0.48 10.23 7.08
CA ASP A 162 0.14 11.54 6.53
C ASP A 162 1.35 12.49 6.62
N THR A 163 1.86 12.93 5.47
CA THR A 163 3.00 13.87 5.41
C THR A 163 2.57 15.34 5.40
N SER A 164 1.28 15.64 5.53
CA SER A 164 0.76 17.03 5.52
C SER A 164 1.00 17.80 6.82
N ARG A 165 1.45 17.12 7.88
CA ARG A 165 1.88 17.79 9.11
C ARG A 165 3.33 18.25 8.97
N THR A 166 3.52 19.56 8.92
CA THR A 166 4.83 20.20 9.03
C THR A 166 5.55 19.72 10.30
N PRO A 167 6.84 19.36 10.24
CA PRO A 167 7.64 19.17 11.44
C PRO A 167 7.62 20.47 12.25
N ARG A 168 7.32 20.41 13.55
CA ARG A 168 7.58 21.57 14.41
C ARG A 168 9.08 21.84 14.37
N PRO A 169 9.53 23.10 14.23
CA PRO A 169 10.94 23.42 14.33
C PRO A 169 11.46 22.94 15.69
N ILE A 170 12.60 22.24 15.65
CA ILE A 170 13.35 21.87 16.83
C ILE A 170 13.77 23.20 17.48
N ARG A 171 13.26 23.50 18.68
CA ARG A 171 13.81 24.60 19.47
C ARG A 171 15.21 24.18 19.89
N GLU A 172 16.22 24.89 19.42
CA GLU A 172 17.57 24.79 20.00
C GLU A 172 17.49 25.23 21.47
N PRO A 173 18.15 24.51 22.40
CA PRO A 173 18.27 24.96 23.78
C PRO A 173 19.17 26.20 23.83
N ALA A 174 18.73 27.21 24.59
CA ALA A 174 19.49 28.41 24.93
C ALA A 174 20.59 28.09 25.95
#